data_AF-A0A7J2TNE6-F1
#
_entry.id   AF-A0A7J2TNE6-F1
#
_cell.length_a   1.000
_cell.length_b   1.000
_cell.length_c   1.000
_cell.angle_alpha   90.00
_cell.angle_beta   90.00
_cell.angle_gamma   90.00
#
_symmetry.space_group_name_H-M   'P 1'
#
loop_
_entity.id
_entity.type
_entity.pdbx_description
1 polymer ?
#
loop_
_entity_poly.entity_id
_entity_poly.type
_entity_poly.pdbx_seq_one_letter_code
_entity_poly.pdbx_strand_id
1 'polypeptide(L)'
;MPVVNSDPLSISMDKAVKHYSSLFKLPPYGKMISFLAFLCVGNGILSVIILFPSFYGLILGILLGASLLLTNIVLDHIISILVLRGDPIYDLRRTTGLSLFCWVFWLFFIFIGVIVAVWFGSIWWIRLCLLGFSAVLIFRLTVLNATSFKSYSKLLAASFLQPIPCVLQFMVVWARIDYSLFLFLIFAPAMSIISSWLFLSPLNRVGEKTLKVPSLSLLKAFLLNWVVDLNAPFETFLEQLGEEQNVEVSLIKFDSAKPKAVIAVPSIHPGPFKNIGSSPLPSMLKASLENTLNCVACVPHGLLGHEFDLASQSQNQKVIAHVIDSVTFEGLETRATPFVKVSNGIATACCQMFGKSAFISFSLAPKTTEDFPQELGFFVSQEAERHGITCYTVVNAHNSIDENADTKEVLRSLKAVAVECLEKALSLKQLPFEVGVANVQPKEFSLKDGMGPGGITVTVVKVGAQKTAYVVIDGNNMVTGLREKILSTLSSIGINEGEIFTTDTHLVNAIVLVERGYHPVGEAIDHEKLIEYIQEATVAAASNLERVKVGCRKVEIHNVKVIGEKALETLCLLIDRAKRRAKRIVAPVFVSSGLILMLFLVFCLS
;
A
#
# COMPACT_ATOMS: atom_id res chain seq x y z
N MET A 1 -8.64 -25.88 -18.09
CA MET A 1 -7.93 -24.61 -18.40
C MET A 1 -6.50 -24.77 -17.90
N PRO A 2 -5.49 -24.71 -18.77
CA PRO A 2 -4.11 -24.81 -18.32
C PRO A 2 -3.72 -23.51 -17.62
N VAL A 3 -3.10 -23.66 -16.45
CA VAL A 3 -2.62 -22.59 -15.58
C VAL A 3 -1.62 -21.71 -16.34
N VAL A 4 -1.82 -20.41 -16.23
CA VAL A 4 -0.93 -19.34 -16.71
C VAL A 4 0.45 -19.57 -16.09
N ASN A 5 1.51 -19.71 -16.92
CA ASN A 5 2.90 -19.62 -16.44
C ASN A 5 3.23 -18.12 -16.24
N SER A 6 2.59 -17.52 -15.24
CA SER A 6 3.00 -16.25 -14.67
C SER A 6 4.12 -16.51 -13.67
N ASP A 7 5.05 -15.57 -13.55
CA ASP A 7 6.13 -15.60 -12.57
C ASP A 7 5.57 -15.91 -11.16
N PRO A 8 6.11 -16.92 -10.42
CA PRO A 8 5.69 -17.22 -9.05
C PRO A 8 5.60 -15.99 -8.13
N LEU A 9 6.51 -15.02 -8.28
CA LEU A 9 6.49 -13.78 -7.50
C LEU A 9 5.23 -12.98 -7.81
N SER A 10 4.94 -12.70 -9.08
CA SER A 10 3.75 -11.94 -9.51
C SER A 10 2.45 -12.53 -8.96
N ILE A 11 2.27 -13.86 -9.05
CA ILE A 11 1.10 -14.56 -8.50
C ILE A 11 0.98 -14.35 -6.99
N SER A 12 2.11 -14.39 -6.28
CA SER A 12 2.13 -14.23 -4.83
C SER A 12 1.76 -12.80 -4.41
N MET A 13 2.23 -11.81 -5.17
CA MET A 13 1.95 -10.39 -4.95
C MET A 13 0.50 -10.05 -5.25
N ASP A 14 -0.06 -10.53 -6.36
CA ASP A 14 -1.49 -10.35 -6.68
C ASP A 14 -2.39 -10.89 -5.57
N LYS A 15 -2.04 -12.04 -5.00
CA LYS A 15 -2.76 -12.60 -3.86
C LYS A 15 -2.61 -11.75 -2.60
N ALA A 16 -1.43 -11.17 -2.37
CA ALA A 16 -1.16 -10.31 -1.24
C ALA A 16 -1.99 -9.01 -1.32
N VAL A 17 -2.00 -8.38 -2.50
CA VAL A 17 -2.72 -7.13 -2.80
C VAL A 17 -4.23 -7.28 -2.58
N LYS A 18 -4.83 -8.42 -2.96
CA LYS A 18 -6.25 -8.71 -2.69
C LYS A 18 -6.63 -8.60 -1.21
N HIS A 19 -5.69 -8.78 -0.28
CA HIS A 19 -6.00 -8.64 1.16
C HIS A 19 -6.15 -7.17 1.60
N TYR A 20 -5.76 -6.17 0.81
CA TYR A 20 -6.02 -4.76 1.14
C TYR A 20 -7.52 -4.45 1.23
N SER A 21 -8.35 -5.11 0.41
CA SER A 21 -9.81 -5.02 0.49
C SER A 21 -10.41 -5.47 1.84
N SER A 22 -9.67 -6.26 2.62
CA SER A 22 -10.10 -6.71 3.95
C SER A 22 -9.78 -5.71 5.07
N LEU A 23 -9.01 -4.66 4.77
CA LEU A 23 -8.73 -3.57 5.69
C LEU A 23 -9.95 -2.64 5.79
N PHE A 24 -10.10 -1.94 6.91
CA PHE A 24 -11.21 -1.03 7.14
C PHE A 24 -10.79 0.22 7.90
N LYS A 25 -11.53 1.31 7.69
CA LYS A 25 -11.31 2.59 8.38
C LYS A 25 -12.38 2.77 9.45
N LEU A 26 -11.97 3.18 10.66
CA LEU A 26 -12.93 3.53 11.71
C LEU A 26 -13.68 4.83 11.37
N PRO A 27 -14.93 5.02 11.82
CA PRO A 27 -15.60 6.31 11.70
C PRO A 27 -14.88 7.43 12.49
N PRO A 28 -15.20 8.71 12.24
CA PRO A 28 -14.83 9.81 13.12
C PRO A 28 -15.35 9.60 14.55
N TYR A 29 -14.66 10.18 15.54
CA TYR A 29 -14.94 9.95 16.97
C TYR A 29 -16.40 10.19 17.38
N GLY A 30 -17.00 11.31 16.96
CA GLY A 30 -18.40 11.61 17.28
C GLY A 30 -19.41 10.57 16.75
N LYS A 31 -19.16 10.01 15.55
CA LYS A 31 -20.00 8.91 15.01
C LYS A 31 -19.83 7.63 15.81
N MET A 32 -18.61 7.31 16.26
CA MET A 32 -18.39 6.13 17.10
C MET A 32 -19.10 6.24 18.45
N ILE A 33 -19.07 7.41 19.10
CA ILE A 33 -19.81 7.65 20.34
C ILE A 33 -21.32 7.48 20.13
N SER A 34 -21.86 7.95 19.00
CA SER A 34 -23.27 7.78 18.65
C SER A 34 -23.64 6.30 18.48
N PHE A 35 -22.83 5.52 17.76
CA PHE A 35 -23.05 4.07 17.63
C PHE A 35 -22.89 3.34 18.95
N LEU A 36 -21.93 3.75 19.77
CA LEU A 36 -21.72 3.19 21.08
C LEU A 36 -22.92 3.45 22.00
N ALA A 37 -23.48 4.66 21.97
CA ALA A 37 -24.69 5.00 22.72
C ALA A 37 -25.86 4.11 22.31
N PHE A 38 -26.07 3.94 21.00
CA PHE A 38 -27.11 3.03 20.49
C PHE A 38 -26.91 1.60 20.98
N LEU A 39 -25.69 1.07 20.92
CA LEU A 39 -25.38 -0.29 21.38
C LEU A 39 -25.57 -0.43 22.89
N CYS A 40 -25.05 0.49 23.70
CA CYS A 40 -25.19 0.42 25.16
C CYS A 40 -26.67 0.50 25.59
N VAL A 41 -27.45 1.41 25.00
CA VAL A 41 -28.89 1.52 25.27
C VAL A 41 -29.65 0.28 24.82
N GLY A 42 -29.37 -0.24 23.61
CA GLY A 42 -29.98 -1.47 23.12
C GLY A 42 -29.67 -2.68 23.99
N ASN A 43 -28.41 -2.85 24.41
CA ASN A 43 -27.99 -3.90 25.34
C ASN A 43 -28.71 -3.76 26.69
N GLY A 44 -28.80 -2.54 27.22
CA GLY A 44 -29.47 -2.26 28.49
C GLY A 44 -30.96 -2.63 28.43
N ILE A 45 -31.68 -2.17 27.40
CA ILE A 45 -33.11 -2.47 27.22
C ILE A 45 -33.35 -3.98 27.08
N LEU A 46 -32.63 -4.65 26.17
CA LEU A 46 -32.79 -6.09 25.95
C LEU A 46 -32.47 -6.91 27.21
N SER A 47 -31.52 -6.45 28.01
CA SER A 47 -31.13 -7.10 29.26
C SER A 47 -32.19 -6.99 30.35
N VAL A 48 -32.96 -5.91 30.39
CA VAL A 48 -33.92 -5.67 31.47
C VAL A 48 -35.33 -6.13 31.11
N ILE A 49 -35.74 -5.97 29.86
CA ILE A 49 -37.13 -6.21 29.43
C ILE A 49 -37.60 -7.66 29.65
N ILE A 50 -36.67 -8.63 29.59
CA ILE A 50 -36.98 -10.04 29.85
C ILE A 50 -37.23 -10.33 31.34
N LEU A 51 -36.58 -9.59 32.22
CA LEU A 51 -36.76 -9.72 33.68
C LEU A 51 -37.98 -8.93 34.15
N PHE A 52 -38.23 -7.78 33.53
CA PHE A 52 -39.30 -6.85 33.90
C PHE A 52 -40.02 -6.37 32.62
N PRO A 53 -40.99 -7.14 32.09
CA PRO A 53 -41.71 -6.79 30.85
C PRO A 53 -42.77 -5.72 31.12
N SER A 54 -42.33 -4.54 31.57
CA SER A 54 -43.18 -3.42 31.96
C SER A 54 -42.54 -2.09 31.58
N PHE A 55 -43.32 -1.00 31.66
CA PHE A 55 -42.79 0.36 31.46
C PHE A 55 -41.65 0.68 32.43
N TYR A 56 -41.71 0.14 33.65
CA TYR A 56 -40.63 0.22 34.64
C TYR A 56 -39.34 -0.45 34.13
N GLY A 57 -39.44 -1.65 33.54
CA GLY A 57 -38.29 -2.33 32.95
C GLY A 57 -37.69 -1.61 31.75
N LEU A 58 -38.51 -0.93 30.94
CA LEU A 58 -38.02 -0.07 29.85
C LEU A 58 -37.17 1.09 30.40
N ILE A 59 -37.66 1.81 31.42
CA ILE A 59 -36.91 2.90 32.07
C ILE A 59 -35.62 2.36 32.67
N LEU A 60 -35.68 1.25 33.41
CA LEU A 60 -34.52 0.65 34.04
C LEU A 60 -33.48 0.17 33.00
N GLY A 61 -33.93 -0.35 31.85
CA GLY A 61 -33.08 -0.71 30.72
C GLY A 61 -32.39 0.48 30.07
N ILE A 62 -33.09 1.62 29.91
CA ILE A 62 -32.48 2.87 29.42
C ILE A 62 -31.45 3.40 30.40
N LEU A 63 -31.76 3.40 31.70
CA LEU A 63 -30.83 3.84 32.76
C LEU A 63 -29.58 2.96 32.82
N LEU A 64 -29.75 1.63 32.74
CA LEU A 64 -28.64 0.69 32.63
C LEU A 64 -27.79 1.01 31.39
N GLY A 65 -28.42 1.19 30.23
CA GLY A 65 -27.73 1.55 29.00
C GLY A 65 -26.94 2.87 29.08
N ALA A 66 -27.52 3.90 29.70
CA ALA A 66 -26.85 5.17 29.95
C ALA A 66 -25.66 5.03 30.90
N SER A 67 -25.80 4.22 31.96
CA SER A 67 -24.72 3.91 32.90
C SER A 67 -23.57 3.14 32.23
N LEU A 68 -23.90 2.16 31.39
CA LEU A 68 -22.93 1.40 30.60
C LEU A 68 -22.18 2.30 29.62
N LEU A 69 -22.89 3.22 28.95
CA LEU A 69 -22.27 4.22 28.06
C LEU A 69 -21.30 5.11 28.82
N LEU A 70 -21.73 5.70 29.94
CA LEU A 70 -20.88 6.58 30.76
C LEU A 70 -19.63 5.84 31.24
N THR A 71 -19.83 4.63 31.76
CA THR A 71 -18.75 3.75 32.22
C THR A 71 -17.77 3.47 31.08
N ASN A 72 -18.28 3.14 29.89
CA ASN A 72 -17.42 2.86 28.74
C ASN A 72 -16.62 4.09 28.29
N ILE A 73 -17.24 5.26 28.22
CA ILE A 73 -16.55 6.50 27.84
C ILE A 73 -15.42 6.80 28.84
N VAL A 74 -15.71 6.76 30.14
CA VAL A 74 -14.72 7.04 31.19
C VAL A 74 -13.56 6.06 31.14
N LEU A 75 -13.86 4.75 31.01
CA LEU A 75 -12.82 3.72 30.99
C LEU A 75 -12.02 3.73 29.70
N ASP A 76 -12.61 4.02 28.54
CA ASP A 76 -11.86 4.20 27.30
C ASP A 76 -10.87 5.38 27.40
N HIS A 77 -11.26 6.48 28.04
CA HIS A 77 -10.36 7.61 28.32
C HIS A 77 -9.23 7.20 29.26
N ILE A 78 -9.54 6.54 30.37
CA ILE A 78 -8.54 6.05 31.34
C ILE A 78 -7.56 5.09 30.66
N ILE A 79 -8.08 4.13 29.88
CA ILE A 79 -7.27 3.15 29.17
C ILE A 79 -6.37 3.86 28.16
N SER A 80 -6.90 4.77 27.35
CA SER A 80 -6.12 5.49 26.34
C SER A 80 -5.02 6.37 26.97
N ILE A 81 -5.35 7.13 28.02
CA ILE A 81 -4.45 8.15 28.58
C ILE A 81 -3.46 7.56 29.60
N LEU A 82 -3.84 6.54 30.37
CA LEU A 82 -3.00 5.99 31.45
C LEU A 82 -2.36 4.66 31.08
N VAL A 83 -3.13 3.74 30.48
CA VAL A 83 -2.67 2.36 30.23
C VAL A 83 -1.93 2.26 28.90
N LEU A 84 -2.56 2.72 27.82
CA LEU A 84 -2.06 2.70 26.45
C LEU A 84 -1.32 4.00 26.08
N ARG A 85 -0.98 4.84 27.05
CA ARG A 85 -0.26 6.10 26.83
C ARG A 85 0.99 5.91 25.98
N GLY A 86 1.08 6.58 24.85
CA GLY A 86 2.21 6.47 23.90
C GLY A 86 2.27 5.11 23.21
N ASP A 87 1.16 4.38 23.12
CA ASP A 87 1.03 3.33 22.12
C ASP A 87 0.84 4.02 20.75
N PRO A 88 1.63 3.66 19.74
CA PRO A 88 1.56 4.32 18.44
C PRO A 88 0.28 4.01 17.65
N ILE A 89 -0.40 2.89 17.94
CA ILE A 89 -1.64 2.50 17.27
C ILE A 89 -2.83 2.98 18.07
N TYR A 90 -2.88 2.81 19.39
CA TYR A 90 -4.10 3.06 20.16
C TYR A 90 -4.21 4.50 20.68
N ASP A 91 -4.87 5.35 19.89
CA ASP A 91 -5.44 6.62 20.34
C ASP A 91 -6.85 6.39 20.95
N LEU A 92 -7.43 7.45 21.53
CA LEU A 92 -8.79 7.39 22.12
C LEU A 92 -9.82 6.88 21.11
N ARG A 93 -9.68 7.27 19.84
CA ARG A 93 -10.57 6.84 18.76
C ARG A 93 -10.49 5.33 18.55
N ARG A 94 -9.31 4.74 18.47
CA ARG A 94 -9.14 3.30 18.27
C ARG A 94 -9.43 2.49 19.53
N THR A 95 -9.19 3.06 20.71
CA THR A 95 -9.65 2.47 21.99
C THR A 95 -11.18 2.37 22.02
N THR A 96 -11.89 3.45 21.71
CA THR A 96 -13.36 3.43 21.61
C THR A 96 -13.87 2.55 20.46
N GLY A 97 -13.14 2.50 19.34
CA GLY A 97 -13.42 1.57 18.25
C GLY A 97 -13.37 0.11 18.70
N LEU A 98 -12.37 -0.28 19.48
CA LEU A 98 -12.29 -1.63 20.06
C LEU A 98 -13.48 -1.91 20.98
N SER A 99 -13.84 -0.96 21.83
CA SER A 99 -15.00 -1.10 22.74
C SER A 99 -16.33 -1.18 21.97
N LEU A 100 -16.48 -0.47 20.86
CA LEU A 100 -17.65 -0.59 19.97
C LEU A 100 -17.83 -2.03 19.47
N PHE A 101 -16.78 -2.67 18.93
CA PHE A 101 -16.84 -4.06 18.48
C PHE A 101 -17.15 -5.03 19.63
N CYS A 102 -16.63 -4.76 20.84
CA CYS A 102 -16.97 -5.54 22.03
C CYS A 102 -18.46 -5.50 22.34
N TRP A 103 -19.09 -4.33 22.25
CA TRP A 103 -20.53 -4.19 22.49
C TRP A 103 -21.39 -4.88 21.43
N VAL A 104 -20.94 -4.93 20.17
CA VAL A 104 -21.61 -5.73 19.13
C VAL A 104 -21.56 -7.22 19.48
N PHE A 105 -20.40 -7.73 19.90
CA PHE A 105 -20.29 -9.12 20.35
C PHE A 105 -21.16 -9.42 21.56
N TRP A 106 -21.16 -8.54 22.56
CA TRP A 106 -21.97 -8.75 23.75
C TRP A 106 -23.47 -8.73 23.44
N LEU A 107 -23.91 -7.81 22.57
CA LEU A 107 -25.28 -7.72 22.08
C LEU A 107 -25.75 -9.02 21.43
N PHE A 108 -24.89 -9.65 20.63
CA PHE A 108 -25.20 -10.93 19.99
C PHE A 108 -25.54 -12.02 21.02
N PHE A 109 -24.73 -12.15 22.08
CA PHE A 109 -24.99 -13.12 23.15
C PHE A 109 -26.21 -12.77 24.00
N ILE A 110 -26.42 -11.49 24.31
CA ILE A 110 -27.60 -11.03 25.06
C ILE A 110 -28.87 -11.31 24.25
N PHE A 111 -28.87 -11.01 22.95
CA PHE A 111 -30.00 -11.25 22.05
C PHE A 111 -30.36 -12.74 21.96
N ILE A 112 -29.36 -13.62 21.76
CA ILE A 112 -29.59 -15.08 21.81
C ILE A 112 -30.08 -15.49 23.19
N GLY A 113 -29.52 -14.91 24.25
CA GLY A 113 -29.95 -15.13 25.64
C GLY A 113 -31.44 -14.86 25.84
N VAL A 114 -31.94 -13.74 25.32
CA VAL A 114 -33.36 -13.37 25.39
C VAL A 114 -34.22 -14.41 24.68
N ILE A 115 -33.83 -14.86 23.47
CA ILE A 115 -34.57 -15.88 22.71
C ILE A 115 -34.61 -17.21 23.47
N VAL A 116 -33.47 -17.67 23.98
CA VAL A 116 -33.36 -18.95 24.70
C VAL A 116 -34.12 -18.90 26.04
N ALA A 117 -34.12 -17.76 26.72
CA ALA A 117 -34.81 -17.61 28.00
C ALA A 117 -36.34 -17.76 27.91
N VAL A 118 -36.95 -17.50 26.75
CA VAL A 118 -38.39 -17.74 26.52
C VAL A 118 -38.74 -19.22 26.72
N TRP A 119 -37.85 -20.13 26.36
CA TRP A 119 -38.09 -21.58 26.38
C TRP A 119 -37.50 -22.26 27.61
N PHE A 120 -36.35 -21.78 28.10
CA PHE A 120 -35.58 -22.45 29.15
C PHE A 120 -35.46 -21.64 30.45
N GLY A 121 -36.07 -20.45 30.51
CA GLY A 121 -36.09 -19.58 31.69
C GLY A 121 -34.95 -18.56 31.75
N SER A 122 -35.12 -17.55 32.62
CA SER A 122 -34.24 -16.38 32.73
C SER A 122 -32.79 -16.70 33.12
N ILE A 123 -32.54 -17.87 33.73
CA ILE A 123 -31.18 -18.32 34.07
C ILE A 123 -30.30 -18.50 32.83
N TRP A 124 -30.87 -18.97 31.71
CA TRP A 124 -30.12 -19.16 30.47
C TRP A 124 -29.70 -17.84 29.82
N TRP A 125 -30.51 -16.79 30.01
CA TRP A 125 -30.12 -15.45 29.60
C TRP A 125 -28.92 -14.93 30.42
N ILE A 126 -28.90 -15.13 31.74
CA ILE A 126 -27.74 -14.77 32.58
C ILE A 126 -26.48 -15.52 32.11
N ARG A 127 -26.58 -16.83 31.89
CA ARG A 127 -25.46 -17.66 31.41
C ARG A 127 -24.93 -17.16 30.07
N LEU A 128 -25.81 -16.85 29.12
CA LEU A 128 -25.39 -16.35 27.80
C LEU A 128 -24.82 -14.93 27.87
N CYS A 129 -25.34 -14.06 28.74
CA CYS A 129 -24.73 -12.75 29.00
C CYS A 129 -23.30 -12.86 29.56
N LEU A 130 -23.08 -13.78 30.50
CA LEU A 130 -21.76 -14.08 31.08
C LEU A 130 -20.80 -14.75 30.08
N LEU A 131 -21.32 -15.58 29.18
CA LEU A 131 -20.57 -16.11 28.05
C LEU A 131 -20.15 -14.98 27.10
N GLY A 132 -21.05 -14.01 26.85
CA GLY A 132 -20.76 -12.79 26.08
C GLY A 132 -19.66 -11.95 26.71
N PHE A 133 -19.68 -11.76 28.03
CA PHE A 133 -18.58 -11.14 28.77
C PHE A 133 -17.24 -11.85 28.53
N SER A 134 -17.22 -13.18 28.59
CA SER A 134 -16.00 -13.96 28.34
C SER A 134 -15.52 -13.82 26.88
N ALA A 135 -16.44 -13.82 25.92
CA ALA A 135 -16.12 -13.59 24.51
C ALA A 135 -15.50 -12.20 24.29
N VAL A 136 -16.01 -11.16 24.97
CA VAL A 136 -15.44 -9.81 24.96
C VAL A 136 -14.02 -9.80 25.54
N LEU A 137 -13.77 -10.47 26.67
CA LEU A 137 -12.43 -10.57 27.25
C LEU A 137 -11.44 -11.25 26.28
N ILE A 138 -11.82 -12.39 25.70
CA ILE A 138 -11.01 -13.12 24.71
C ILE A 138 -10.71 -12.22 23.50
N PHE A 139 -11.72 -11.53 22.97
CA PHE A 139 -11.58 -10.66 21.82
C PHE A 139 -10.62 -9.50 22.12
N ARG A 140 -10.81 -8.78 23.23
CA ARG A 140 -9.93 -7.67 23.63
C ARG A 140 -8.49 -8.12 23.82
N LEU A 141 -8.27 -9.22 24.54
CA LEU A 141 -6.93 -9.78 24.73
C LEU A 141 -6.28 -10.14 23.40
N THR A 142 -7.02 -10.80 22.52
CA THR A 142 -6.50 -11.25 21.23
C THR A 142 -6.10 -10.06 20.37
N VAL A 143 -6.98 -9.06 20.24
CA VAL A 143 -6.74 -7.87 19.41
C VAL A 143 -5.60 -7.03 19.97
N LEU A 144 -5.59 -6.75 21.28
CA LEU A 144 -4.54 -5.94 21.91
C LEU A 144 -3.17 -6.64 21.85
N ASN A 145 -3.08 -7.94 22.12
CA ASN A 145 -1.81 -8.67 22.01
C ASN A 145 -1.30 -8.74 20.55
N ALA A 146 -2.21 -8.87 19.58
CA ALA A 146 -1.86 -8.94 18.17
C ALA A 146 -1.40 -7.59 17.61
N THR A 147 -1.84 -6.46 18.15
CA THR A 147 -1.69 -5.15 17.49
C THR A 147 -0.98 -4.08 18.34
N SER A 148 -1.03 -4.12 19.67
CA SER A 148 -0.39 -3.10 20.53
C SER A 148 1.09 -3.40 20.79
N PHE A 149 1.86 -2.35 21.09
CA PHE A 149 3.28 -2.41 21.45
C PHE A 149 3.53 -2.29 22.96
N LYS A 150 2.48 -2.19 23.79
CA LYS A 150 2.64 -2.11 25.24
C LYS A 150 3.03 -3.45 25.85
N SER A 151 3.59 -3.37 27.06
CA SER A 151 3.92 -4.54 27.88
C SER A 151 2.67 -5.37 28.14
N TYR A 152 2.84 -6.68 28.25
CA TYR A 152 1.74 -7.63 28.49
C TYR A 152 0.86 -7.24 29.69
N SER A 153 1.46 -6.74 30.78
CA SER A 153 0.73 -6.25 31.95
C SER A 153 -0.25 -5.11 31.64
N LYS A 154 0.15 -4.16 30.80
CA LYS A 154 -0.71 -3.06 30.35
C LYS A 154 -1.81 -3.57 29.42
N LEU A 155 -1.52 -4.56 28.59
CA LEU A 155 -2.52 -5.18 27.70
C LEU A 155 -3.58 -5.94 28.50
N LEU A 156 -3.18 -6.67 29.56
CA LEU A 156 -4.11 -7.29 30.50
C LEU A 156 -5.01 -6.23 31.16
N ALA A 157 -4.42 -5.17 31.69
CA ALA A 157 -5.18 -4.07 32.29
C ALA A 157 -6.18 -3.46 31.29
N ALA A 158 -5.74 -3.11 30.08
CA ALA A 158 -6.61 -2.55 29.04
C ALA A 158 -7.72 -3.52 28.57
N SER A 159 -7.46 -4.82 28.62
CA SER A 159 -8.44 -5.85 28.26
C SER A 159 -9.53 -6.03 29.31
N PHE A 160 -9.19 -5.84 30.59
CA PHE A 160 -10.07 -6.16 31.72
C PHE A 160 -10.76 -4.95 32.34
N LEU A 161 -10.12 -3.77 32.31
CA LEU A 161 -10.57 -2.59 33.01
C LEU A 161 -11.93 -2.08 32.51
N GLN A 162 -12.28 -2.30 31.23
CA GLN A 162 -13.58 -1.92 30.67
C GLN A 162 -14.68 -2.98 30.87
N PRO A 163 -14.49 -4.27 30.54
CA PRO A 163 -15.59 -5.24 30.62
C PRO A 163 -16.00 -5.58 32.06
N ILE A 164 -15.07 -5.55 33.02
CA ILE A 164 -15.35 -5.93 34.42
C ILE A 164 -16.36 -4.96 35.07
N PRO A 165 -16.16 -3.63 35.07
CA PRO A 165 -17.17 -2.70 35.59
C PRO A 165 -18.52 -2.78 34.87
N CYS A 166 -18.52 -3.12 33.57
CA CYS A 166 -19.77 -3.28 32.82
C CYS A 166 -20.55 -4.53 33.26
N VAL A 167 -19.88 -5.67 33.48
CA VAL A 167 -20.58 -6.91 33.92
C VAL A 167 -21.14 -6.77 35.34
N LEU A 168 -20.46 -6.03 36.21
CA LEU A 168 -20.94 -5.74 37.56
C LEU A 168 -22.26 -4.95 37.55
N GLN A 169 -22.45 -4.03 36.60
CA GLN A 169 -23.72 -3.29 36.48
C GLN A 169 -24.89 -4.20 36.10
N PHE A 170 -24.65 -5.18 35.22
CA PHE A 170 -25.66 -6.18 34.91
C PHE A 170 -26.02 -7.01 36.16
N MET A 171 -25.02 -7.43 36.95
CA MET A 171 -25.24 -8.20 38.19
C MET A 171 -26.09 -7.46 39.22
N VAL A 172 -25.91 -6.14 39.36
CA VAL A 172 -26.76 -5.30 40.24
C VAL A 172 -28.23 -5.38 39.79
N VAL A 173 -28.49 -5.32 38.49
CA VAL A 173 -29.86 -5.40 37.95
C VAL A 173 -30.46 -6.79 38.08
N TRP A 174 -29.64 -7.84 37.99
CA TRP A 174 -30.10 -9.22 38.21
C TRP A 174 -30.52 -9.49 39.65
N ALA A 175 -30.11 -8.63 40.60
CA ALA A 175 -30.26 -8.84 42.04
C ALA A 175 -29.77 -10.24 42.50
N ARG A 176 -28.81 -10.81 41.75
CA ARG A 176 -28.23 -12.12 41.98
C ARG A 176 -26.72 -11.96 42.11
N ILE A 177 -26.24 -11.98 43.35
CA ILE A 177 -24.81 -12.10 43.67
C ILE A 177 -24.67 -13.40 44.45
N ASP A 178 -24.30 -14.45 43.74
CA ASP A 178 -24.00 -15.76 44.31
C ASP A 178 -22.48 -16.00 44.25
N TYR A 179 -21.95 -16.80 45.18
CA TYR A 179 -20.56 -17.23 45.21
C TYR A 179 -20.13 -17.88 43.88
N SER A 180 -21.03 -18.60 43.22
CA SER A 180 -20.84 -19.18 41.89
C SER A 180 -20.50 -18.13 40.82
N LEU A 181 -21.14 -16.96 40.84
CA LEU A 181 -20.88 -15.85 39.92
C LEU A 181 -19.51 -15.23 40.18
N PHE A 182 -19.12 -15.10 41.45
CA PHE A 182 -17.78 -14.61 41.81
C PHE A 182 -16.69 -15.56 41.31
N LEU A 183 -16.87 -16.87 41.48
CA LEU A 183 -15.95 -17.87 40.93
C LEU A 183 -15.86 -17.77 39.39
N PHE A 184 -16.97 -17.54 38.70
CA PHE A 184 -16.95 -17.34 37.25
C PHE A 184 -16.17 -16.08 36.84
N LEU A 185 -16.28 -14.98 37.59
CA LEU A 185 -15.52 -13.75 37.32
C LEU A 185 -14.00 -13.92 37.49
N ILE A 186 -13.55 -14.94 38.22
CA ILE A 186 -12.13 -15.34 38.30
C ILE A 186 -11.77 -16.30 37.16
N PHE A 187 -12.65 -17.27 36.89
CA PHE A 187 -12.41 -18.30 35.87
C PHE A 187 -12.39 -17.73 34.45
N ALA A 188 -13.32 -16.82 34.12
CA ALA A 188 -13.45 -16.25 32.78
C ALA A 188 -12.19 -15.49 32.31
N PRO A 189 -11.57 -14.58 33.09
CA PRO A 189 -10.29 -13.97 32.73
C PRO A 189 -9.16 -14.98 32.52
N ALA A 190 -9.03 -15.99 33.39
CA ALA A 190 -7.99 -17.02 33.26
C ALA A 190 -8.15 -17.82 31.96
N MET A 191 -9.38 -18.27 31.67
CA MET A 191 -9.70 -18.94 30.40
C MET A 191 -9.49 -18.02 29.20
N SER A 192 -9.76 -16.72 29.34
CA SER A 192 -9.57 -15.75 28.25
C SER A 192 -8.11 -15.57 27.89
N ILE A 193 -7.22 -15.55 28.89
CA ILE A 193 -5.76 -15.51 28.70
C ILE A 193 -5.29 -16.77 27.97
N ILE A 194 -5.71 -17.95 28.43
CA ILE A 194 -5.34 -19.24 27.82
C ILE A 194 -5.83 -19.29 26.37
N SER A 195 -7.08 -18.91 26.11
CA SER A 195 -7.69 -18.91 24.78
C SER A 195 -6.96 -17.97 23.81
N SER A 196 -6.68 -16.73 24.25
CA SER A 196 -5.92 -15.77 23.46
C SER A 196 -4.51 -16.30 23.14
N TRP A 197 -3.84 -16.93 24.10
CA TRP A 197 -2.51 -17.50 23.90
C TRP A 197 -2.53 -18.68 22.92
N LEU A 198 -3.49 -19.62 23.08
CA LEU A 198 -3.68 -20.77 22.19
C LEU A 198 -3.99 -20.34 20.75
N PHE A 199 -4.65 -19.20 20.57
CA PHE A 199 -4.90 -18.65 19.24
C PHE A 199 -3.66 -17.97 18.64
N LEU A 200 -2.97 -17.11 19.40
CA LEU A 200 -1.89 -16.28 18.88
C LEU A 200 -0.54 -17.01 18.73
N SER A 201 -0.19 -17.92 19.66
CA SER A 201 1.10 -18.63 19.63
C SER A 201 1.31 -19.44 18.33
N PRO A 202 0.32 -20.22 17.84
CA PRO A 202 0.46 -20.93 16.57
C PRO A 202 0.60 -20.01 15.35
N LEU A 203 0.12 -18.77 15.42
CA LEU A 203 0.28 -17.79 14.33
C LEU A 203 1.70 -17.23 14.29
N ASN A 204 2.28 -16.89 15.45
CA ASN A 204 3.68 -16.46 15.54
C ASN A 204 4.64 -17.52 15.00
N ARG A 205 4.39 -18.79 15.34
CA ARG A 205 5.19 -19.93 14.86
C ARG A 205 5.23 -20.07 13.34
N VAL A 206 4.25 -19.53 12.61
CA VAL A 206 4.27 -19.55 11.13
C VAL A 206 5.42 -18.69 10.61
N GLY A 207 5.55 -17.46 11.12
CA GLY A 207 6.61 -16.54 10.77
C GLY A 207 7.97 -17.01 11.29
N GLU A 208 8.04 -17.48 12.54
CA GLU A 208 9.29 -17.98 13.13
C GLU A 208 9.89 -19.13 12.30
N LYS A 209 9.05 -20.04 11.78
CA LYS A 209 9.49 -21.13 10.91
C LYS A 209 9.85 -20.70 9.49
N THR A 210 9.29 -19.60 9.00
CA THR A 210 9.41 -19.19 7.59
C THR A 210 10.49 -18.11 7.40
N LEU A 211 10.47 -17.07 8.23
CA LEU A 211 11.32 -15.88 8.14
C LEU A 211 12.17 -15.64 9.41
N LYS A 212 12.14 -16.56 10.38
CA LYS A 212 12.78 -16.39 11.71
C LYS A 212 12.27 -15.18 12.50
N VAL A 213 11.13 -14.61 12.09
CA VAL A 213 10.49 -13.46 12.73
C VAL A 213 9.03 -13.81 13.05
N PRO A 214 8.49 -13.49 14.24
CA PRO A 214 7.10 -13.75 14.56
C PRO A 214 6.12 -13.04 13.62
N SER A 215 5.10 -13.74 13.13
CA SER A 215 4.08 -13.17 12.21
C SER A 215 3.39 -11.93 12.77
N LEU A 216 3.12 -11.89 14.08
CA LEU A 216 2.47 -10.74 14.71
C LEU A 216 3.39 -9.52 14.78
N SER A 217 4.71 -9.70 14.83
CA SER A 217 5.66 -8.59 14.78
C SER A 217 5.63 -7.90 13.41
N LEU A 218 5.57 -8.70 12.32
CA LEU A 218 5.39 -8.19 10.96
C LEU A 218 4.03 -7.51 10.79
N LEU A 219 2.95 -8.11 11.31
CA LEU A 219 1.61 -7.49 11.30
C LEU A 219 1.62 -6.14 12.03
N LYS A 220 2.25 -6.07 13.20
CA LYS A 220 2.39 -4.85 13.99
C LYS A 220 3.14 -3.76 13.22
N ALA A 221 4.26 -4.09 12.60
CA ALA A 221 5.04 -3.16 11.79
C ALA A 221 4.27 -2.68 10.54
N PHE A 222 3.55 -3.58 9.88
CA PHE A 222 2.65 -3.22 8.78
C PHE A 222 1.55 -2.26 9.25
N LEU A 223 0.90 -2.55 10.38
CA LEU A 223 -0.15 -1.68 10.92
C LEU A 223 0.39 -0.30 11.32
N LEU A 224 1.60 -0.20 11.87
CA LEU A 224 2.23 1.10 12.14
C LEU A 224 2.35 1.93 10.88
N ASN A 225 2.88 1.32 9.82
CA ASN A 225 3.00 2.02 8.55
C ASN A 225 1.63 2.40 8.00
N TRP A 226 0.69 1.45 7.96
CA TRP A 226 -0.61 1.65 7.35
C TRP A 226 -1.45 2.72 8.06
N VAL A 227 -1.35 2.76 9.39
CA VAL A 227 -2.25 3.52 10.26
C VAL A 227 -1.69 4.89 10.70
N VAL A 228 -0.36 5.00 10.85
CA VAL A 228 0.32 6.23 11.31
C VAL A 228 1.55 6.62 10.47
N ASP A 229 1.68 6.06 9.27
CA ASP A 229 2.73 6.39 8.29
C ASP A 229 4.18 6.10 8.75
N LEU A 230 4.37 5.32 9.83
CA LEU A 230 5.70 5.01 10.35
C LEU A 230 6.30 3.79 9.62
N ASN A 231 7.33 4.03 8.81
CA ASN A 231 7.99 3.03 7.96
C ASN A 231 9.09 2.22 8.66
N ALA A 232 9.91 2.86 9.51
CA ALA A 232 11.13 2.28 10.07
C ALA A 232 10.98 0.87 10.69
N PRO A 233 9.91 0.55 11.45
CA PRO A 233 9.74 -0.79 12.02
C PRO A 233 9.59 -1.89 10.97
N PHE A 234 8.92 -1.59 9.84
CA PHE A 234 8.74 -2.55 8.76
C PHE A 234 10.01 -2.67 7.93
N GLU A 235 10.63 -1.53 7.61
CA GLU A 235 11.90 -1.48 6.87
C GLU A 235 13.03 -2.19 7.62
N THR A 236 13.05 -2.18 8.96
CA THR A 236 14.03 -2.96 9.74
C THR A 236 13.96 -4.46 9.43
N PHE A 237 12.76 -5.00 9.20
CA PHE A 237 12.62 -6.40 8.78
C PHE A 237 13.08 -6.60 7.34
N LEU A 238 12.77 -5.66 6.44
CA LEU A 238 13.22 -5.73 5.04
C LEU A 238 14.74 -5.66 4.92
N GLU A 239 15.41 -4.82 5.71
CA GLU A 239 16.88 -4.74 5.77
C GLU A 239 17.52 -6.05 6.25
N GLN A 240 16.87 -6.75 7.19
CA GLN A 240 17.34 -8.05 7.68
C GLN A 240 17.14 -9.19 6.68
N LEU A 241 16.06 -9.12 5.90
CA LEU A 241 15.69 -10.15 4.93
C LEU A 241 16.33 -9.93 3.56
N GLY A 242 16.62 -8.67 3.23
CA GLY A 242 17.10 -8.25 1.94
C GLY A 242 18.54 -8.64 1.66
N GLU A 243 18.88 -8.65 0.38
CA GLU A 243 20.21 -8.95 -0.14
C GLU A 243 20.90 -7.70 -0.68
N GLU A 244 22.23 -7.73 -0.72
CA GLU A 244 23.00 -6.63 -1.31
C GLU A 244 23.10 -6.84 -2.81
N GLN A 245 22.75 -5.81 -3.57
CA GLN A 245 22.85 -5.78 -5.02
C GLN A 245 23.47 -4.47 -5.48
N ASN A 246 24.04 -4.48 -6.69
CA ASN A 246 24.40 -3.26 -7.39
C ASN A 246 23.19 -2.79 -8.19
N VAL A 247 22.94 -1.49 -8.14
CA VAL A 247 21.84 -0.84 -8.89
C VAL A 247 22.40 0.24 -9.78
N GLU A 248 21.68 0.59 -10.84
CA GLU A 248 22.10 1.60 -11.80
C GLU A 248 21.06 2.72 -11.89
N VAL A 249 21.51 3.95 -12.09
CA VAL A 249 20.66 5.06 -12.53
C VAL A 249 21.25 5.66 -13.79
N SER A 250 20.47 5.68 -14.87
CA SER A 250 20.84 6.35 -16.12
C SER A 250 20.43 7.81 -16.08
N LEU A 251 21.35 8.72 -16.41
CA LEU A 251 21.13 10.16 -16.40
C LEU A 251 21.31 10.71 -17.81
N ILE A 252 20.32 11.44 -18.31
CA ILE A 252 20.42 12.29 -19.51
C ILE A 252 20.22 13.73 -19.06
N LYS A 253 21.28 14.53 -19.16
CA LYS A 253 21.24 15.94 -18.75
C LYS A 253 21.31 16.85 -19.97
N PHE A 254 20.42 17.84 -20.00
CA PHE A 254 20.36 18.87 -21.03
C PHE A 254 20.83 20.20 -20.43
N ASP A 255 21.93 20.72 -20.95
CA ASP A 255 22.56 21.96 -20.50
C ASP A 255 22.39 23.07 -21.55
N SER A 256 22.01 24.27 -21.12
CA SER A 256 22.10 25.50 -21.92
C SER A 256 23.13 26.44 -21.30
N ALA A 257 22.77 27.69 -20.97
CA ALA A 257 23.59 28.55 -20.11
C ALA A 257 23.64 28.04 -18.66
N LYS A 258 22.63 27.27 -18.26
CA LYS A 258 22.50 26.57 -16.98
C LYS A 258 21.91 25.18 -17.25
N PRO A 259 21.98 24.22 -16.31
CA PRO A 259 21.23 22.97 -16.45
C PRO A 259 19.75 23.27 -16.72
N LYS A 260 19.21 22.79 -17.84
CA LYS A 260 17.82 23.05 -18.24
C LYS A 260 16.91 21.93 -17.74
N ALA A 261 17.35 20.69 -17.93
CA ALA A 261 16.58 19.52 -17.55
C ALA A 261 17.46 18.30 -17.31
N VAL A 262 16.96 17.36 -16.52
CA VAL A 262 17.57 16.04 -16.35
C VAL A 262 16.48 14.96 -16.39
N ILE A 263 16.72 13.92 -17.18
CA ILE A 263 15.94 12.69 -17.15
C ILE A 263 16.79 11.67 -16.40
N ALA A 264 16.30 11.19 -15.26
CA ALA A 264 16.95 10.16 -14.45
C ALA A 264 16.09 8.90 -14.47
N VAL A 265 16.63 7.80 -14.99
CA VAL A 265 15.90 6.53 -15.09
C VAL A 265 16.56 5.54 -14.15
N PRO A 266 15.98 5.32 -12.95
CA PRO A 266 16.50 4.35 -12.02
C PRO A 266 16.18 2.95 -12.51
N SER A 267 17.21 2.10 -12.60
CA SER A 267 17.06 0.65 -12.67
C SER A 267 16.82 0.13 -11.24
N ILE A 268 15.75 0.63 -10.62
CA ILE A 268 15.31 0.33 -9.25
C ILE A 268 13.79 0.41 -9.30
N HIS A 269 13.12 -0.66 -8.91
CA HIS A 269 11.67 -0.69 -8.88
C HIS A 269 11.14 0.13 -7.69
N PRO A 270 10.13 1.01 -7.85
CA PRO A 270 9.51 1.69 -6.72
C PRO A 270 8.60 0.74 -5.95
N GLY A 271 8.93 0.40 -4.70
CA GLY A 271 8.09 -0.51 -3.94
C GLY A 271 8.52 -0.70 -2.50
N PRO A 272 7.83 -1.55 -1.72
CA PRO A 272 6.73 -2.42 -2.16
C PRO A 272 5.33 -1.78 -2.05
N PHE A 273 5.13 -0.79 -1.17
CA PHE A 273 3.86 -0.07 -1.04
C PHE A 273 4.02 1.20 -0.19
N LYS A 274 3.13 2.17 -0.40
CA LYS A 274 3.01 3.40 0.38
C LYS A 274 4.36 4.10 0.52
N ASN A 275 4.85 4.30 1.75
CA ASN A 275 6.13 4.97 2.03
C ASN A 275 7.20 4.00 2.56
N ILE A 276 7.07 2.70 2.26
CA ILE A 276 8.09 1.69 2.55
C ILE A 276 9.06 1.61 1.37
N GLY A 277 10.35 1.47 1.67
CA GLY A 277 11.35 1.11 0.67
C GLY A 277 11.50 2.15 -0.43
N SER A 278 11.71 1.72 -1.67
CA SER A 278 11.81 2.58 -2.85
C SER A 278 10.49 3.17 -3.35
N SER A 279 9.34 2.89 -2.73
CA SER A 279 8.03 3.44 -3.16
C SER A 279 8.03 4.96 -3.44
N PRO A 280 8.65 5.83 -2.60
CA PRO A 280 8.73 7.27 -2.87
C PRO A 280 9.94 7.71 -3.72
N LEU A 281 10.82 6.78 -4.12
CA LEU A 281 12.09 7.09 -4.79
C LEU A 281 11.93 8.01 -6.01
N PRO A 282 10.94 7.83 -6.91
CA PRO A 282 10.81 8.71 -8.07
C PRO A 282 10.66 10.18 -7.70
N SER A 283 9.75 10.48 -6.78
CA SER A 283 9.51 11.85 -6.30
C SER A 283 10.67 12.43 -5.48
N MET A 284 11.32 11.60 -4.66
CA MET A 284 12.47 12.02 -3.86
C MET A 284 13.67 12.34 -4.74
N LEU A 285 13.94 11.49 -5.74
CA LEU A 285 15.04 11.69 -6.68
C LEU A 285 14.79 12.92 -7.55
N LYS A 286 13.56 13.10 -8.06
CA LYS A 286 13.14 14.31 -8.77
C LYS A 286 13.43 15.55 -7.93
N ALA A 287 12.86 15.63 -6.73
CA ALA A 287 13.02 16.80 -5.85
C ALA A 287 14.49 17.10 -5.54
N SER A 288 15.30 16.06 -5.31
CA SER A 288 16.73 16.21 -5.01
C SER A 288 17.49 16.78 -6.20
N LEU A 289 17.24 16.27 -7.41
CA LEU A 289 17.85 16.75 -8.65
C LEU A 289 17.43 18.20 -8.96
N GLU A 290 16.14 18.52 -8.82
CA GLU A 290 15.62 19.89 -9.04
C GLU A 290 16.26 20.89 -8.07
N ASN A 291 16.37 20.52 -6.79
CA ASN A 291 16.99 21.36 -5.77
C ASN A 291 18.49 21.56 -6.01
N THR A 292 19.22 20.52 -6.41
CA THR A 292 20.67 20.60 -6.64
C THR A 292 21.01 21.36 -7.91
N LEU A 293 20.31 21.08 -9.01
CA LEU A 293 20.64 21.63 -10.33
C LEU A 293 19.88 22.91 -10.66
N ASN A 294 18.85 23.25 -9.88
CA ASN A 294 17.92 24.35 -10.17
C ASN A 294 17.36 24.24 -11.60
N CYS A 295 16.93 23.04 -11.97
CA CYS A 295 16.38 22.68 -13.27
C CYS A 295 15.15 21.76 -13.11
N VAL A 296 14.47 21.42 -14.20
CA VAL A 296 13.35 20.45 -14.14
C VAL A 296 13.90 19.02 -14.23
N ALA A 297 13.51 18.15 -13.29
CA ALA A 297 13.89 16.74 -13.31
C ALA A 297 12.70 15.85 -13.66
N CYS A 298 12.99 14.73 -14.31
CA CYS A 298 12.00 13.78 -14.78
C CYS A 298 12.49 12.37 -14.45
N VAL A 299 11.64 11.53 -13.84
CA VAL A 299 12.06 10.22 -13.32
C VAL A 299 11.13 9.10 -13.81
N PRO A 300 11.13 8.76 -15.12
CA PRO A 300 10.31 7.68 -15.64
C PRO A 300 10.80 6.31 -15.13
N HIS A 301 9.90 5.32 -15.13
CA HIS A 301 10.19 3.96 -14.68
C HIS A 301 11.23 3.24 -15.57
N GLY A 302 12.14 2.52 -14.93
CA GLY A 302 13.13 1.66 -15.58
C GLY A 302 12.54 0.31 -15.99
N LEU A 303 13.41 -0.66 -16.34
CA LEU A 303 12.95 -2.01 -16.72
C LEU A 303 12.86 -3.00 -15.56
N LEU A 304 13.40 -2.68 -14.38
CA LEU A 304 13.54 -3.69 -13.31
C LEU A 304 12.24 -3.86 -12.53
N GLY A 305 11.96 -5.11 -12.14
CA GLY A 305 10.81 -5.49 -11.34
C GLY A 305 11.08 -5.44 -9.83
N HIS A 306 10.08 -5.86 -9.06
CA HIS A 306 10.06 -5.81 -7.60
C HIS A 306 11.24 -6.48 -6.88
N GLU A 307 12.01 -7.34 -7.54
CA GLU A 307 13.24 -7.90 -6.98
C GLU A 307 14.29 -6.82 -6.65
N PHE A 308 14.20 -5.64 -7.27
CA PHE A 308 15.03 -4.46 -7.01
C PHE A 308 14.36 -3.41 -6.11
N ASP A 309 13.26 -3.75 -5.43
CA ASP A 309 12.68 -2.88 -4.40
C ASP A 309 13.73 -2.59 -3.32
N LEU A 310 14.02 -1.32 -3.04
CA LEU A 310 14.95 -0.98 -1.97
C LEU A 310 14.33 -1.30 -0.61
N ALA A 311 15.14 -1.83 0.30
CA ALA A 311 14.65 -2.30 1.59
C ALA A 311 14.18 -1.16 2.54
N SER A 312 14.71 0.06 2.38
CA SER A 312 14.42 1.18 3.28
C SER A 312 14.61 2.57 2.69
N GLN A 313 14.13 3.59 3.41
CA GLN A 313 14.44 4.99 3.09
C GLN A 313 15.93 5.31 3.18
N SER A 314 16.68 4.64 4.04
CA SER A 314 18.13 4.87 4.11
C SER A 314 18.85 4.42 2.83
N GLN A 315 18.37 3.35 2.19
CA GLN A 315 18.86 2.92 0.88
C GLN A 315 18.47 3.93 -0.21
N ASN A 316 17.25 4.49 -0.17
CA ASN A 316 16.86 5.58 -1.08
C ASN A 316 17.83 6.77 -0.96
N GLN A 317 18.12 7.21 0.27
CA GLN A 317 19.05 8.32 0.52
C GLN A 317 20.46 8.01 0.03
N LYS A 318 20.93 6.77 0.23
CA LYS A 318 22.22 6.31 -0.32
C LYS A 318 22.24 6.44 -1.85
N VAL A 319 21.21 5.95 -2.54
CA VAL A 319 21.12 6.05 -4.01
C VAL A 319 21.06 7.51 -4.45
N ILE A 320 20.19 8.31 -3.86
CA ILE A 320 20.02 9.74 -4.20
C ILE A 320 21.35 10.47 -4.04
N ALA A 321 22.07 10.28 -2.92
CA ALA A 321 23.36 10.92 -2.69
C ALA A 321 24.36 10.60 -3.80
N HIS A 322 24.50 9.33 -4.20
CA HIS A 322 25.43 8.93 -5.28
C HIS A 322 25.02 9.53 -6.63
N VAL A 323 23.72 9.62 -6.92
CA VAL A 323 23.22 10.26 -8.15
C VAL A 323 23.53 11.75 -8.16
N ILE A 324 23.29 12.44 -7.04
CA ILE A 324 23.58 13.87 -6.87
C ILE A 324 25.08 14.16 -7.02
N ASP A 325 25.95 13.34 -6.44
CA ASP A 325 27.39 13.50 -6.62
C ASP A 325 27.82 13.27 -8.09
N SER A 326 27.11 12.39 -8.79
CA SER A 326 27.45 11.97 -10.15
C SER A 326 26.88 12.85 -11.26
N VAL A 327 25.92 13.75 -10.98
CA VAL A 327 25.22 14.57 -12.00
C VAL A 327 26.00 15.82 -12.44
N THR A 328 27.22 15.99 -11.94
CA THR A 328 28.10 17.15 -12.17
C THR A 328 28.78 17.19 -13.55
N PHE A 329 28.55 16.20 -14.43
CA PHE A 329 29.14 16.16 -15.78
C PHE A 329 28.52 17.19 -16.73
N GLU A 330 29.25 17.63 -17.75
CA GLU A 330 28.70 18.53 -18.77
C GLU A 330 28.21 17.78 -20.00
N GLY A 331 27.15 18.29 -20.63
CA GLY A 331 26.74 17.86 -21.96
C GLY A 331 27.73 18.28 -23.04
N LEU A 332 28.12 17.34 -23.91
CA LEU A 332 29.06 17.58 -25.01
C LEU A 332 28.38 17.51 -26.38
N GLU A 333 27.29 16.76 -26.50
CA GLU A 333 26.64 16.49 -27.77
C GLU A 333 25.61 17.58 -28.10
N THR A 334 25.56 18.04 -29.34
CA THR A 334 24.67 19.14 -29.79
C THR A 334 23.68 18.70 -30.87
N ARG A 335 23.65 17.40 -31.18
CA ARG A 335 22.84 16.83 -32.25
C ARG A 335 22.03 15.66 -31.75
N ALA A 336 20.83 15.52 -32.28
CA ALA A 336 19.92 14.42 -31.98
C ALA A 336 19.23 13.95 -33.26
N THR A 337 18.69 12.74 -33.26
CA THR A 337 17.81 12.27 -34.35
C THR A 337 16.39 12.76 -34.10
N PRO A 338 15.55 12.84 -35.15
CA PRO A 338 14.11 12.76 -34.98
C PRO A 338 13.73 11.53 -34.14
N PHE A 339 12.60 11.60 -33.46
CA PHE A 339 12.00 10.50 -32.74
C PHE A 339 11.53 9.42 -33.71
N VAL A 340 11.84 8.17 -33.38
CA VAL A 340 11.47 6.98 -34.12
C VAL A 340 10.49 6.17 -33.31
N LYS A 341 9.39 5.76 -33.93
CA LYS A 341 8.44 4.79 -33.40
C LYS A 341 8.40 3.57 -34.31
N VAL A 342 8.47 2.39 -33.70
CA VAL A 342 8.33 1.09 -34.36
C VAL A 342 7.33 0.26 -33.56
N SER A 343 6.41 -0.40 -34.26
CA SER A 343 5.45 -1.30 -33.65
C SER A 343 5.24 -2.53 -34.54
N ASN A 344 5.13 -3.70 -33.92
CA ASN A 344 4.77 -4.95 -34.58
C ASN A 344 3.33 -5.38 -34.26
N GLY A 345 2.49 -4.46 -33.76
CA GLY A 345 1.11 -4.71 -33.35
C GLY A 345 0.95 -5.34 -31.95
N ILE A 346 2.04 -5.83 -31.33
CA ILE A 346 2.05 -6.35 -29.96
C ILE A 346 2.82 -5.42 -29.04
N ALA A 347 4.02 -5.04 -29.44
CA ALA A 347 4.90 -4.16 -28.71
C ALA A 347 5.22 -2.91 -29.55
N THR A 348 5.47 -1.81 -28.85
CA THR A 348 5.94 -0.55 -29.44
C THR A 348 7.26 -0.18 -28.79
N ALA A 349 8.26 0.13 -29.61
CA ALA A 349 9.50 0.74 -29.17
C ALA A 349 9.61 2.15 -29.77
N CYS A 350 9.99 3.08 -28.91
CA CYS A 350 10.25 4.47 -29.28
C CYS A 350 11.71 4.79 -28.97
N CYS A 351 12.44 5.39 -29.91
CA CYS A 351 13.85 5.70 -29.74
C CYS A 351 14.21 7.09 -30.27
N GLN A 352 15.10 7.76 -29.54
CA GLN A 352 15.77 8.98 -29.99
C GLN A 352 17.25 8.93 -29.61
N MET A 353 18.12 9.22 -30.59
CA MET A 353 19.56 9.34 -30.36
C MET A 353 19.92 10.77 -29.99
N PHE A 354 20.78 10.93 -29.00
CA PHE A 354 21.37 12.18 -28.51
C PHE A 354 22.90 12.04 -28.60
N GLY A 355 23.48 12.46 -29.72
CA GLY A 355 24.86 12.13 -30.08
C GLY A 355 25.06 10.61 -30.14
N LYS A 356 25.93 10.08 -29.28
CA LYS A 356 26.16 8.63 -29.13
C LYS A 356 25.33 7.96 -28.03
N SER A 357 24.30 8.64 -27.53
CA SER A 357 23.45 8.13 -26.46
C SER A 357 22.07 7.77 -26.99
N ALA A 358 21.51 6.62 -26.59
CA ALA A 358 20.17 6.20 -26.98
C ALA A 358 19.19 6.32 -25.82
N PHE A 359 18.07 7.01 -26.03
CA PHE A 359 16.91 6.94 -25.15
C PHE A 359 15.87 6.05 -25.84
N ILE A 360 15.56 4.90 -25.25
CA ILE A 360 14.60 3.93 -25.80
C ILE A 360 13.55 3.56 -24.75
N SER A 361 12.28 3.52 -25.17
CA SER A 361 11.16 3.16 -24.30
C SER A 361 10.28 2.09 -24.94
N PHE A 362 9.65 1.27 -24.09
CA PHE A 362 8.78 0.18 -24.50
C PHE A 362 7.38 0.34 -23.93
N SER A 363 6.37 -0.01 -24.74
CA SER A 363 4.98 -0.07 -24.32
C SER A 363 4.27 -1.23 -25.02
N LEU A 364 3.33 -1.86 -24.34
CA LEU A 364 2.38 -2.83 -24.90
C LEU A 364 1.00 -2.21 -25.16
N ALA A 365 0.81 -0.92 -24.85
CA ALA A 365 -0.46 -0.22 -24.99
C ALA A 365 -1.05 -0.43 -26.41
N PRO A 366 -2.36 -0.72 -26.52
CA PRO A 366 -3.37 -0.66 -25.45
C PRO A 366 -3.43 -1.92 -24.55
N LYS A 367 -2.55 -2.92 -24.72
CA LYS A 367 -2.48 -4.05 -23.79
C LYS A 367 -1.75 -3.65 -22.52
N THR A 368 -1.99 -4.41 -21.45
CA THR A 368 -1.32 -4.20 -20.16
C THR A 368 0.20 -4.18 -20.31
N THR A 369 0.81 -3.09 -19.86
CA THR A 369 2.25 -2.87 -19.78
C THR A 369 2.65 -2.93 -18.30
N GLU A 370 2.96 -4.12 -17.82
CA GLU A 370 3.61 -4.35 -16.51
C GLU A 370 5.14 -4.27 -16.64
N ASP A 371 5.84 -4.58 -15.56
CA ASP A 371 7.29 -4.79 -15.57
C ASP A 371 7.74 -5.78 -16.63
N PHE A 372 8.89 -5.46 -17.23
CA PHE A 372 9.53 -6.30 -18.22
C PHE A 372 10.67 -7.11 -17.60
N PRO A 373 10.97 -8.31 -18.12
CA PRO A 373 12.07 -9.09 -17.59
C PRO A 373 13.42 -8.38 -17.84
N GLN A 374 14.34 -8.51 -16.88
CA GLN A 374 15.71 -7.98 -16.98
C GLN A 374 16.44 -8.41 -18.27
N GLU A 375 16.07 -9.58 -18.82
CA GLU A 375 16.56 -10.11 -20.10
C GLU A 375 16.39 -9.10 -21.26
N LEU A 376 15.32 -8.29 -21.25
CA LEU A 376 15.13 -7.26 -22.27
C LEU A 376 16.18 -6.16 -22.16
N GLY A 377 16.48 -5.70 -20.94
CA GLY A 377 17.49 -4.66 -20.70
C GLY A 377 18.88 -5.12 -21.12
N PHE A 378 19.27 -6.34 -20.78
CA PHE A 378 20.53 -6.95 -21.20
C PHE A 378 20.62 -7.20 -22.72
N PHE A 379 19.49 -7.45 -23.37
CA PHE A 379 19.45 -7.58 -24.82
C PHE A 379 19.66 -6.20 -25.50
N VAL A 380 18.95 -5.17 -25.03
CA VAL A 380 19.08 -3.81 -25.55
C VAL A 380 20.50 -3.27 -25.33
N SER A 381 21.13 -3.58 -24.19
CA SER A 381 22.51 -3.17 -23.92
C SER A 381 23.50 -3.73 -24.94
N GLN A 382 23.42 -5.03 -25.22
CA GLN A 382 24.29 -5.68 -26.21
C GLN A 382 24.07 -5.12 -27.61
N GLU A 383 22.81 -4.87 -27.98
CA GLU A 383 22.49 -4.31 -29.29
C GLU A 383 23.02 -2.87 -29.42
N ALA A 384 22.87 -2.06 -28.37
CA ALA A 384 23.41 -0.71 -28.32
C ALA A 384 24.94 -0.71 -28.48
N GLU A 385 25.64 -1.57 -27.73
CA GLU A 385 27.09 -1.74 -27.81
C GLU A 385 27.56 -2.20 -29.19
N ARG A 386 26.84 -3.15 -29.82
CA ARG A 386 27.12 -3.64 -31.18
C ARG A 386 27.10 -2.52 -32.21
N HIS A 387 26.26 -1.52 -32.00
CA HIS A 387 26.12 -0.33 -32.85
C HIS A 387 26.97 0.86 -32.41
N GLY A 388 27.87 0.70 -31.43
CA GLY A 388 28.78 1.75 -30.99
C GLY A 388 28.12 2.86 -30.16
N ILE A 389 26.95 2.58 -29.58
CA ILE A 389 26.26 3.48 -28.66
C ILE A 389 26.97 3.41 -27.30
N THR A 390 27.42 4.55 -26.79
CA THR A 390 28.26 4.61 -25.58
C THR A 390 27.45 4.75 -24.29
N CYS A 391 26.19 5.15 -24.40
CA CYS A 391 25.27 5.28 -23.27
C CYS A 391 23.85 4.97 -23.75
N TYR A 392 23.12 4.16 -23.03
CA TYR A 392 21.74 3.82 -23.38
C TYR A 392 20.87 3.90 -22.12
N THR A 393 19.64 4.33 -22.31
CA THR A 393 18.64 4.46 -21.26
C THR A 393 17.39 3.74 -21.71
N VAL A 394 16.94 2.79 -20.91
CA VAL A 394 15.79 1.95 -21.25
C VAL A 394 14.66 2.23 -20.27
N VAL A 395 13.49 2.60 -20.82
CA VAL A 395 12.32 3.01 -20.04
C VAL A 395 11.18 2.02 -20.26
N ASN A 396 10.59 1.55 -19.18
CA ASN A 396 9.27 0.93 -19.24
C ASN A 396 8.23 2.04 -19.22
N ALA A 397 7.38 2.11 -20.23
CA ALA A 397 6.38 3.16 -20.25
C ALA A 397 5.32 3.00 -19.17
N HIS A 398 5.01 1.75 -18.78
CA HIS A 398 4.12 1.42 -17.67
C HIS A 398 2.82 2.26 -17.73
N ASN A 399 2.19 2.27 -18.91
CA ASN A 399 1.21 3.29 -19.33
C ASN A 399 -0.10 2.70 -19.89
N SER A 400 -0.41 1.47 -19.53
CA SER A 400 -1.67 0.82 -19.89
C SER A 400 -1.85 -0.38 -18.96
N ILE A 401 -2.99 -0.47 -18.28
CA ILE A 401 -3.40 -1.64 -17.51
C ILE A 401 -4.87 -1.94 -17.77
N ASP A 402 -5.18 -3.22 -17.92
CA ASP A 402 -6.52 -3.80 -18.00
C ASP A 402 -6.56 -5.10 -17.18
N GLU A 403 -7.75 -5.53 -16.76
CA GLU A 403 -7.97 -6.70 -15.88
C GLU A 403 -7.64 -8.05 -16.56
N ASN A 404 -7.47 -8.07 -17.89
CA ASN A 404 -7.28 -9.29 -18.70
C ASN A 404 -5.97 -9.27 -19.48
N ALA A 405 -4.84 -9.55 -18.82
CA ALA A 405 -3.55 -9.68 -19.50
C ALA A 405 -3.23 -11.14 -19.86
N ASP A 406 -2.93 -11.41 -21.15
CA ASP A 406 -2.29 -12.65 -21.61
C ASP A 406 -0.86 -12.34 -22.08
N THR A 407 0.13 -12.96 -21.44
CA THR A 407 1.55 -12.60 -21.52
C THR A 407 2.39 -13.53 -22.38
N LYS A 408 1.80 -14.43 -23.15
CA LYS A 408 2.58 -15.30 -24.06
C LYS A 408 3.11 -14.51 -25.27
N GLU A 409 4.39 -14.72 -25.58
CA GLU A 409 5.15 -14.18 -26.74
C GLU A 409 5.55 -12.69 -26.72
N VAL A 410 5.37 -12.00 -25.60
CA VAL A 410 5.68 -10.57 -25.45
C VAL A 410 7.18 -10.27 -25.60
N LEU A 411 8.06 -11.04 -24.95
CA LEU A 411 9.51 -10.75 -24.94
C LEU A 411 10.15 -10.81 -26.34
N ARG A 412 9.79 -11.79 -27.17
CA ARG A 412 10.28 -11.89 -28.54
C ARG A 412 9.85 -10.66 -29.36
N SER A 413 8.61 -10.24 -29.17
CA SER A 413 8.04 -9.06 -29.83
C SER A 413 8.78 -7.78 -29.40
N LEU A 414 9.07 -7.62 -28.11
CA LEU A 414 9.86 -6.50 -27.56
C LEU A 414 11.28 -6.46 -28.12
N LYS A 415 11.98 -7.59 -28.14
CA LYS A 415 13.34 -7.70 -28.71
C LYS A 415 13.35 -7.33 -30.20
N ALA A 416 12.37 -7.79 -30.96
CA ALA A 416 12.27 -7.49 -32.39
C ALA A 416 12.10 -5.97 -32.65
N VAL A 417 11.16 -5.32 -31.95
CA VAL A 417 10.98 -3.86 -32.10
C VAL A 417 12.15 -3.06 -31.56
N ALA A 418 12.88 -3.57 -30.56
CA ALA A 418 14.09 -2.93 -30.04
C ALA A 418 15.18 -2.79 -31.12
N VAL A 419 15.51 -3.90 -31.79
CA VAL A 419 16.52 -3.91 -32.87
C VAL A 419 16.12 -2.97 -33.99
N GLU A 420 14.90 -3.14 -34.53
CA GLU A 420 14.42 -2.33 -35.65
C GLU A 420 14.38 -0.83 -35.29
N CYS A 421 13.96 -0.48 -34.07
CA CYS A 421 13.90 0.90 -33.63
C CYS A 421 15.30 1.53 -33.49
N LEU A 422 16.26 0.80 -32.91
CA LEU A 422 17.66 1.25 -32.80
C LEU A 422 18.31 1.44 -34.18
N GLU A 423 18.20 0.43 -35.07
CA GLU A 423 18.76 0.51 -36.42
C GLU A 423 18.16 1.68 -37.22
N LYS A 424 16.83 1.86 -37.12
CA LYS A 424 16.16 2.97 -37.78
C LYS A 424 16.60 4.32 -37.21
N ALA A 425 16.70 4.47 -35.90
CA ALA A 425 17.19 5.71 -35.28
C ALA A 425 18.63 6.02 -35.70
N LEU A 426 19.52 5.02 -35.72
CA LEU A 426 20.90 5.16 -36.16
C LEU A 426 21.04 5.52 -37.65
N SER A 427 20.09 5.09 -38.49
CA SER A 427 20.08 5.43 -39.92
C SER A 427 19.69 6.89 -40.19
N LEU A 428 19.05 7.57 -39.22
CA LEU A 428 18.60 8.95 -39.39
C LEU A 428 19.73 9.96 -39.20
N LYS A 429 19.68 11.02 -39.99
CA LYS A 429 20.60 12.15 -39.85
C LYS A 429 20.36 12.86 -38.51
N GLN A 430 21.42 12.97 -37.71
CA GLN A 430 21.38 13.80 -36.51
C GLN A 430 21.41 15.29 -36.88
N LEU A 431 20.55 16.10 -36.27
CA LEU A 431 20.42 17.54 -36.50
C LEU A 431 20.59 18.30 -35.18
N PRO A 432 20.96 19.59 -35.21
CA PRO A 432 20.82 20.45 -34.04
C PRO A 432 19.41 20.39 -33.47
N PHE A 433 19.30 20.41 -32.14
CA PHE A 433 18.03 20.24 -31.45
C PHE A 433 17.82 21.28 -30.35
N GLU A 434 16.56 21.43 -29.97
CA GLU A 434 16.11 22.32 -28.91
C GLU A 434 15.33 21.51 -27.88
N VAL A 435 15.42 21.89 -26.60
CA VAL A 435 14.67 21.26 -25.51
C VAL A 435 13.93 22.33 -24.73
N GLY A 436 12.69 22.00 -24.35
CA GLY A 436 11.80 22.79 -23.54
C GLY A 436 11.14 21.92 -22.50
N VAL A 437 10.96 22.43 -21.28
CA VAL A 437 10.46 21.64 -20.15
C VAL A 437 9.46 22.43 -19.32
N ALA A 438 8.51 21.72 -18.74
CA ALA A 438 7.57 22.23 -17.75
C ALA A 438 7.18 21.11 -16.76
N ASN A 439 6.87 21.49 -15.53
CA ASN A 439 6.32 20.62 -14.52
C ASN A 439 5.07 21.27 -13.93
N VAL A 440 4.04 20.47 -13.67
CA VAL A 440 2.82 20.92 -13.01
C VAL A 440 2.41 19.94 -11.93
N GLN A 441 2.00 20.47 -10.77
CA GLN A 441 1.35 19.70 -9.72
C GLN A 441 -0.15 20.01 -9.77
N PRO A 442 -1.00 19.08 -10.24
CA PRO A 442 -2.45 19.23 -10.17
C PRO A 442 -2.90 19.44 -8.72
N LYS A 443 -3.84 20.36 -8.47
CA LYS A 443 -4.21 20.75 -7.10
C LYS A 443 -5.29 19.85 -6.50
N GLU A 444 -6.14 19.31 -7.36
CA GLU A 444 -7.31 18.50 -7.03
C GLU A 444 -7.01 17.01 -6.92
N PHE A 445 -5.91 16.54 -7.50
CA PHE A 445 -5.54 15.12 -7.47
C PHE A 445 -4.65 14.83 -6.26
N SER A 446 -5.02 13.78 -5.54
CA SER A 446 -4.31 13.29 -4.36
C SER A 446 -3.72 11.91 -4.61
N LEU A 447 -2.92 11.43 -3.64
CA LEU A 447 -2.46 10.04 -3.64
C LEU A 447 -3.62 9.06 -3.84
N LYS A 448 -4.77 9.32 -3.20
CA LYS A 448 -5.94 8.44 -3.29
C LYS A 448 -6.55 8.39 -4.68
N ASP A 449 -6.29 9.39 -5.53
CA ASP A 449 -6.82 9.43 -6.89
C ASP A 449 -5.83 8.79 -7.88
N GLY A 450 -4.63 8.41 -7.42
CA GLY A 450 -3.56 7.83 -8.25
C GLY A 450 -2.47 8.83 -8.65
N MET A 451 -2.43 10.05 -8.07
CA MET A 451 -1.42 11.06 -8.37
C MET A 451 -0.42 11.20 -7.22
N GLY A 452 0.85 10.96 -7.54
CA GLY A 452 2.01 11.15 -6.67
C GLY A 452 2.47 12.60 -6.53
N PRO A 453 3.37 12.90 -5.57
CA PRO A 453 3.85 14.25 -5.30
C PRO A 453 4.83 14.81 -6.34
N GLY A 454 5.29 13.99 -7.29
CA GLY A 454 6.11 14.41 -8.42
C GLY A 454 5.32 15.06 -9.56
N GLY A 455 3.99 14.93 -9.57
CA GLY A 455 3.12 15.61 -10.53
C GLY A 455 3.32 15.17 -11.98
N ILE A 456 3.18 16.09 -12.92
CA ILE A 456 3.28 15.85 -14.36
C ILE A 456 4.44 16.66 -14.91
N THR A 457 5.44 15.97 -15.46
CA THR A 457 6.58 16.59 -16.14
C THR A 457 6.47 16.38 -17.65
N VAL A 458 6.59 17.46 -18.43
CA VAL A 458 6.63 17.40 -19.90
C VAL A 458 7.97 17.91 -20.40
N THR A 459 8.66 17.09 -21.18
CA THR A 459 9.87 17.46 -21.93
C THR A 459 9.57 17.45 -23.42
N VAL A 460 9.68 18.61 -24.07
CA VAL A 460 9.54 18.75 -25.52
C VAL A 460 10.92 18.84 -26.15
N VAL A 461 11.21 17.94 -27.08
CA VAL A 461 12.44 17.92 -27.88
C VAL A 461 12.09 18.27 -29.31
N LYS A 462 12.75 19.27 -29.88
CA LYS A 462 12.55 19.66 -31.28
C LYS A 462 13.80 19.37 -32.10
N VAL A 463 13.64 18.54 -33.13
CA VAL A 463 14.71 18.16 -34.08
C VAL A 463 14.25 18.45 -35.50
N GLY A 464 14.85 19.45 -36.13
CA GLY A 464 14.35 19.97 -37.41
C GLY A 464 12.91 20.48 -37.29
N ALA A 465 11.99 19.90 -38.06
CA ALA A 465 10.57 20.26 -38.02
C ALA A 465 9.75 19.44 -37.01
N GLN A 466 10.29 18.34 -36.47
CA GLN A 466 9.56 17.45 -35.58
C GLN A 466 9.69 17.93 -34.13
N LYS A 467 8.56 18.13 -33.46
CA LYS A 467 8.44 18.28 -32.00
C LYS A 467 7.98 16.96 -31.39
N THR A 468 8.72 16.49 -30.40
CA THR A 468 8.42 15.26 -29.66
C THR A 468 8.13 15.61 -28.21
N ALA A 469 7.05 15.10 -27.63
CA ALA A 469 6.75 15.27 -26.21
C ALA A 469 6.96 13.97 -25.43
N TYR A 470 7.77 14.03 -24.37
CA TYR A 470 7.85 13.01 -23.33
C TYR A 470 7.06 13.49 -22.12
N VAL A 471 5.99 12.79 -21.78
CA VAL A 471 5.13 13.12 -20.63
C VAL A 471 5.34 12.07 -19.55
N VAL A 472 5.81 12.46 -18.37
CA VAL A 472 5.92 11.57 -17.21
C VAL A 472 4.92 12.01 -16.16
N ILE A 473 4.05 11.08 -15.77
CA ILE A 473 3.05 11.28 -14.72
C ILE A 473 3.49 10.51 -13.49
N ASP A 474 3.64 11.19 -12.36
CA ASP A 474 3.91 10.53 -11.08
C ASP A 474 2.65 9.84 -10.59
N GLY A 475 2.59 8.53 -10.83
CA GLY A 475 1.46 7.67 -10.53
C GLY A 475 1.87 6.22 -10.78
N ASN A 476 1.02 5.29 -10.37
CA ASN A 476 1.17 3.89 -10.76
C ASN A 476 0.28 3.62 -11.97
N ASN A 477 0.84 3.05 -13.03
CA ASN A 477 0.20 2.65 -14.29
C ASN A 477 -0.89 3.61 -14.84
N MET A 478 -1.55 3.24 -15.93
CA MET A 478 -2.56 4.10 -16.56
C MET A 478 -3.68 3.27 -17.14
N VAL A 479 -4.93 3.74 -17.02
CA VAL A 479 -6.07 3.03 -17.62
C VAL A 479 -5.92 2.94 -19.14
N THR A 480 -6.25 1.77 -19.69
CA THR A 480 -6.16 1.49 -21.12
C THR A 480 -6.92 2.53 -21.97
N GLY A 481 -6.30 3.00 -23.04
CA GLY A 481 -6.88 3.97 -23.99
C GLY A 481 -6.63 5.45 -23.64
N LEU A 482 -6.26 5.77 -22.39
CA LEU A 482 -5.97 7.15 -21.99
C LEU A 482 -4.67 7.67 -22.62
N ARG A 483 -3.66 6.81 -22.76
CA ARG A 483 -2.40 7.11 -23.45
C ARG A 483 -2.65 7.64 -24.86
N GLU A 484 -3.45 6.94 -25.66
CA GLU A 484 -3.77 7.31 -27.04
C GLU A 484 -4.54 8.63 -27.09
N LYS A 485 -5.47 8.84 -26.16
CA LYS A 485 -6.24 10.08 -26.04
C LYS A 485 -5.33 11.28 -25.75
N ILE A 486 -4.36 11.13 -24.85
CA ILE A 486 -3.36 12.18 -24.56
C ILE A 486 -2.52 12.46 -25.80
N LEU A 487 -1.94 11.44 -26.44
CA LEU A 487 -1.09 11.62 -27.63
C LEU A 487 -1.83 12.28 -28.79
N SER A 488 -3.08 11.86 -29.06
CA SER A 488 -3.94 12.49 -30.08
C SER A 488 -4.19 13.96 -29.76
N THR A 489 -4.39 14.28 -28.48
CA THR A 489 -4.62 15.64 -28.04
C THR A 489 -3.36 16.51 -28.21
N LEU A 490 -2.19 16.00 -27.86
CA LEU A 490 -0.92 16.68 -28.09
C LEU A 490 -0.66 16.91 -29.58
N SER A 491 -1.06 15.96 -30.43
CA SER A 491 -0.97 16.11 -31.88
C SER A 491 -1.75 17.32 -32.41
N SER A 492 -2.96 17.53 -31.88
CA SER A 492 -3.83 18.66 -32.28
C SER A 492 -3.23 20.04 -31.96
N ILE A 493 -2.28 20.13 -31.02
CA ILE A 493 -1.59 21.38 -30.63
C ILE A 493 -0.17 21.49 -31.21
N GLY A 494 0.14 20.69 -32.23
CA GLY A 494 1.38 20.80 -33.00
C GLY A 494 2.58 20.05 -32.43
N ILE A 495 2.35 19.03 -31.59
CA ILE A 495 3.37 18.02 -31.27
C ILE A 495 3.28 16.89 -32.31
N ASN A 496 4.38 16.54 -32.94
CA ASN A 496 4.36 15.56 -34.04
C ASN A 496 4.37 14.11 -33.53
N GLU A 497 5.16 13.85 -32.48
CA GLU A 497 5.36 12.52 -31.91
C GLU A 497 5.47 12.60 -30.39
N GLY A 498 5.41 11.48 -29.69
CA GLY A 498 5.61 11.46 -28.26
C GLY A 498 5.33 10.11 -27.61
N GLU A 499 5.59 10.06 -26.31
CA GLU A 499 5.24 8.92 -25.49
C GLU A 499 4.85 9.37 -24.08
N ILE A 500 3.93 8.62 -23.47
CA ILE A 500 3.44 8.85 -22.11
C ILE A 500 4.03 7.78 -21.21
N PHE A 501 4.54 8.19 -20.06
CA PHE A 501 5.15 7.32 -19.08
C PHE A 501 4.52 7.55 -17.72
N THR A 502 4.53 6.51 -16.89
CA THR A 502 4.36 6.68 -15.44
C THR A 502 5.68 6.45 -14.71
N THR A 503 5.75 6.92 -13.47
CA THR A 503 6.90 6.68 -12.58
C THR A 503 6.82 5.33 -11.87
N ASP A 504 5.68 4.65 -12.01
CA ASP A 504 5.29 3.49 -11.23
C ASP A 504 5.40 3.71 -9.70
N THR A 505 5.08 4.92 -9.22
CA THR A 505 5.23 5.18 -7.79
C THR A 505 4.26 4.35 -6.95
N HIS A 506 4.81 3.53 -6.06
CA HIS A 506 4.01 2.78 -5.09
C HIS A 506 3.51 3.63 -3.90
N LEU A 507 3.77 4.95 -3.87
CA LEU A 507 3.16 5.87 -2.89
C LEU A 507 1.63 5.86 -2.92
N VAL A 508 1.05 5.54 -4.08
CA VAL A 508 -0.39 5.43 -4.26
C VAL A 508 -0.94 4.05 -3.87
N ASN A 509 -0.08 3.10 -3.48
CA ASN A 509 -0.47 1.73 -3.15
C ASN A 509 -0.87 1.58 -1.68
N ALA A 510 -1.84 0.70 -1.41
CA ALA A 510 -2.37 0.37 -0.08
C ALA A 510 -3.08 1.52 0.67
N ILE A 511 -3.55 2.56 -0.03
CA ILE A 511 -4.23 3.73 0.57
C ILE A 511 -5.75 3.74 0.34
N VAL A 512 -6.23 3.01 -0.68
CA VAL A 512 -7.64 2.78 -1.00
C VAL A 512 -8.01 1.30 -0.80
N LEU A 513 -9.29 1.03 -0.54
CA LEU A 513 -9.80 -0.29 -0.15
C LEU A 513 -10.43 -1.05 -1.35
N VAL A 514 -9.87 -0.87 -2.54
CA VAL A 514 -10.25 -1.61 -3.75
C VAL A 514 -9.38 -2.86 -3.91
N GLU A 515 -9.73 -3.78 -4.82
CA GLU A 515 -9.01 -5.05 -4.98
C GLU A 515 -7.52 -4.84 -5.31
N ARG A 516 -7.19 -3.87 -6.18
CA ARG A 516 -5.82 -3.49 -6.54
C ARG A 516 -5.09 -2.68 -5.45
N GLY A 517 -5.81 -2.13 -4.47
CA GLY A 517 -5.25 -1.29 -3.42
C GLY A 517 -4.80 0.11 -3.84
N TYR A 518 -4.92 0.46 -5.12
CA TYR A 518 -4.69 1.78 -5.71
C TYR A 518 -5.57 2.00 -6.96
N HIS A 519 -5.63 3.26 -7.40
CA HIS A 519 -6.26 3.65 -8.67
C HIS A 519 -5.15 3.98 -9.69
N PRO A 520 -5.07 3.30 -10.84
CA PRO A 520 -4.20 3.72 -11.93
C PRO A 520 -4.56 5.12 -12.42
N VAL A 521 -3.61 5.81 -13.07
CA VAL A 521 -3.87 7.13 -13.62
C VAL A 521 -5.06 7.08 -14.58
N GLY A 522 -6.10 7.87 -14.27
CA GLY A 522 -7.34 7.95 -15.03
C GLY A 522 -8.47 7.02 -14.56
N GLU A 523 -8.29 6.21 -13.51
CA GLU A 523 -9.40 5.40 -12.96
C GLU A 523 -10.30 6.25 -12.04
N ALA A 524 -9.70 7.02 -11.13
CA ALA A 524 -10.39 7.97 -10.26
C ALA A 524 -10.20 9.44 -10.69
N ILE A 525 -9.16 9.73 -11.48
CA ILE A 525 -8.86 11.05 -12.03
C ILE A 525 -9.72 11.32 -13.26
N ASP A 526 -10.33 12.50 -13.32
CA ASP A 526 -11.06 12.97 -14.50
C ASP A 526 -10.11 13.12 -15.71
N HIS A 527 -10.47 12.48 -16.82
CA HIS A 527 -9.61 12.43 -18.01
C HIS A 527 -9.46 13.80 -18.66
N GLU A 528 -10.53 14.60 -18.71
CA GLU A 528 -10.49 15.91 -19.38
C GLU A 528 -9.58 16.86 -18.62
N LYS A 529 -9.71 16.90 -17.29
CA LYS A 529 -8.88 17.72 -16.42
C LYS A 529 -7.40 17.31 -16.45
N LEU A 530 -7.12 16.01 -16.45
CA LEU A 530 -5.75 15.51 -16.60
C LEU A 530 -5.14 15.93 -17.94
N ILE A 531 -5.90 15.79 -19.02
CA ILE A 531 -5.45 16.17 -20.37
C ILE A 531 -5.22 17.68 -20.45
N GLU A 532 -6.08 18.51 -19.85
CA GLU A 532 -5.91 19.95 -19.77
C GLU A 532 -4.55 20.32 -19.12
N TYR A 533 -4.23 19.72 -17.97
CA TYR A 533 -2.92 19.93 -17.32
C TYR A 533 -1.74 19.52 -18.21
N ILE A 534 -1.85 18.39 -18.90
CA ILE A 534 -0.80 17.91 -19.81
C ILE A 534 -0.65 18.85 -21.00
N GLN A 535 -1.76 19.35 -21.58
CA GLN A 535 -1.74 20.32 -22.67
C GLN A 535 -1.08 21.63 -22.23
N GLU A 536 -1.48 22.19 -21.08
CA GLU A 536 -0.91 23.42 -20.54
C GLU A 536 0.60 23.28 -20.31
N ALA A 537 1.02 22.18 -19.66
CA ALA A 537 2.44 21.89 -19.45
C ALA A 537 3.19 21.70 -20.78
N THR A 538 2.56 21.08 -21.79
CA THR A 538 3.16 20.91 -23.12
C THR A 538 3.33 22.23 -23.84
N VAL A 539 2.34 23.12 -23.79
CA VAL A 539 2.43 24.47 -24.38
C VAL A 539 3.51 25.29 -23.68
N ALA A 540 3.58 25.22 -22.34
CA ALA A 540 4.63 25.89 -21.57
C ALA A 540 6.03 25.35 -21.93
N ALA A 541 6.20 24.03 -22.01
CA ALA A 541 7.44 23.39 -22.41
C ALA A 541 7.84 23.80 -23.84
N ALA A 542 6.91 23.73 -24.81
CA ALA A 542 7.16 24.10 -26.19
C ALA A 542 7.51 25.60 -26.37
N SER A 543 6.95 26.47 -25.52
CA SER A 543 7.27 27.91 -25.51
C SER A 543 8.65 28.21 -24.92
N ASN A 544 9.24 27.24 -24.19
CA ASN A 544 10.55 27.31 -23.55
C ASN A 544 11.62 26.49 -24.30
N LEU A 545 11.47 26.33 -25.62
CA LEU A 545 12.47 25.63 -26.44
C LEU A 545 13.75 26.47 -26.58
N GLU A 546 14.89 25.89 -26.24
CA GLU A 546 16.20 26.49 -26.49
C GLU A 546 17.21 25.43 -26.94
N ARG A 547 18.27 25.86 -27.63
CA ARG A 547 19.37 24.97 -28.00
C ARG A 547 20.11 24.51 -26.76
N VAL A 548 20.37 23.21 -26.67
CA VAL A 548 21.04 22.59 -25.54
C VAL A 548 22.21 21.71 -26.00
N LYS A 549 23.12 21.43 -25.07
CA LYS A 549 24.04 20.30 -25.13
C LYS A 549 23.49 19.17 -24.28
N VAL A 550 23.72 17.93 -24.67
CA VAL A 550 23.29 16.74 -23.93
C VAL A 550 24.49 15.92 -23.50
N GLY A 551 24.41 15.40 -22.28
CA GLY A 551 25.33 14.40 -21.74
C GLY A 551 24.54 13.21 -21.21
N CYS A 552 25.12 12.02 -21.32
CA CYS A 552 24.55 10.80 -20.77
C CYS A 552 25.58 10.12 -19.86
N ARG A 553 25.12 9.63 -18.71
CA ARG A 553 25.95 8.92 -17.74
C ARG A 553 25.13 7.83 -17.06
N LYS A 554 25.73 6.65 -16.94
CA LYS A 554 25.25 5.59 -16.04
C LYS A 554 25.96 5.71 -14.70
N VAL A 555 25.21 5.68 -13.62
CA VAL A 555 25.70 5.73 -12.25
C VAL A 555 25.46 4.37 -11.63
N GLU A 556 26.51 3.61 -11.37
CA GLU A 556 26.43 2.35 -10.62
C GLU A 556 26.56 2.64 -9.12
N ILE A 557 25.64 2.12 -8.32
CA ILE A 557 25.64 2.24 -6.86
C ILE A 557 25.79 0.84 -6.29
N HIS A 558 26.90 0.61 -5.60
CA HIS A 558 27.26 -0.71 -5.08
C HIS A 558 26.67 -0.98 -3.70
N ASN A 559 26.44 -2.27 -3.42
CA ASN A 559 26.05 -2.80 -2.11
C ASN A 559 24.83 -2.09 -1.52
N VAL A 560 23.76 -1.92 -2.32
CA VAL A 560 22.49 -1.39 -1.85
C VAL A 560 21.61 -2.57 -1.42
N LYS A 561 20.90 -2.42 -0.30
CA LYS A 561 19.96 -3.45 0.16
C LYS A 561 18.67 -3.41 -0.64
N VAL A 562 18.41 -4.46 -1.41
CA VAL A 562 17.13 -4.73 -2.05
C VAL A 562 16.38 -5.81 -1.30
N ILE A 563 15.06 -5.87 -1.43
CA ILE A 563 14.25 -6.93 -0.81
C ILE A 563 14.60 -8.28 -1.43
N GLY A 564 14.72 -8.34 -2.77
CA GLY A 564 14.99 -9.57 -3.52
C GLY A 564 13.74 -10.44 -3.70
N GLU A 565 13.65 -11.08 -4.87
CA GLU A 565 12.51 -11.89 -5.32
C GLU A 565 12.07 -12.92 -4.25
N LYS A 566 13.04 -13.69 -3.74
CA LYS A 566 12.78 -14.77 -2.78
C LYS A 566 12.23 -14.27 -1.45
N ALA A 567 12.75 -13.15 -0.94
CA ALA A 567 12.27 -12.61 0.33
C ALA A 567 10.86 -12.05 0.18
N LEU A 568 10.59 -11.37 -0.93
CA LEU A 568 9.28 -10.80 -1.25
C LEU A 568 8.22 -11.89 -1.46
N GLU A 569 8.54 -12.95 -2.22
CA GLU A 569 7.66 -14.11 -2.41
C GLU A 569 7.37 -14.77 -1.05
N THR A 570 8.40 -14.96 -0.23
CA THR A 570 8.25 -15.58 1.10
C THR A 570 7.37 -14.74 2.03
N LEU A 571 7.49 -13.40 1.97
CA LEU A 571 6.65 -12.47 2.72
C LEU A 571 5.19 -12.55 2.26
N CYS A 572 4.94 -12.56 0.95
CA CYS A 572 3.60 -12.70 0.38
C CYS A 572 2.96 -14.04 0.78
N LEU A 573 3.70 -15.14 0.67
CA LEU A 573 3.24 -16.47 1.08
C LEU A 573 2.98 -16.58 2.58
N LEU A 574 3.71 -15.82 3.42
CA LEU A 574 3.51 -15.82 4.86
C LEU A 574 2.12 -15.31 5.24
N ILE A 575 1.61 -14.28 4.57
CA ILE A 575 0.26 -13.72 4.81
C ILE A 575 -0.79 -14.82 4.64
N ASP A 576 -0.72 -15.55 3.53
CA ASP A 576 -1.65 -16.64 3.22
C ASP A 576 -1.50 -17.83 4.19
N ARG A 577 -0.27 -18.21 4.55
CA ARG A 577 -0.02 -19.28 5.52
C ARG A 577 -0.58 -18.91 6.90
N ALA A 578 -0.36 -17.68 7.36
CA ALA A 578 -0.89 -17.18 8.62
C ALA A 578 -2.43 -17.13 8.60
N LYS A 579 -3.03 -16.61 7.53
CA LYS A 579 -4.49 -16.58 7.32
C LYS A 579 -5.10 -17.98 7.33
N ARG A 580 -4.51 -18.94 6.59
CA ARG A 580 -4.96 -20.34 6.61
C ARG A 580 -4.84 -20.97 8.00
N ARG A 581 -3.74 -20.68 8.72
CA ARG A 581 -3.56 -21.17 10.08
C ARG A 581 -4.62 -20.61 11.03
N ALA A 582 -4.89 -19.31 10.98
CA ALA A 582 -5.92 -18.64 11.77
C ALA A 582 -7.30 -19.26 11.52
N LYS A 583 -7.70 -19.45 10.25
CA LYS A 583 -8.98 -20.09 9.89
C LYS A 583 -9.12 -21.52 10.43
N ARG A 584 -8.03 -22.29 10.48
CA ARG A 584 -8.08 -23.67 11.02
C ARG A 584 -8.21 -23.73 12.54
N ILE A 585 -7.65 -22.77 13.26
CA ILE A 585 -7.59 -22.81 14.73
C ILE A 585 -8.66 -21.95 15.42
N VAL A 586 -9.26 -20.97 14.72
CA VAL A 586 -10.25 -20.04 15.29
C VAL A 586 -11.42 -20.77 15.95
N ALA A 587 -12.08 -21.68 15.22
CA ALA A 587 -13.22 -22.42 15.75
C ALA A 587 -12.81 -23.43 16.84
N PRO A 588 -11.81 -24.31 16.66
CA PRO A 588 -11.38 -25.21 17.72
C PRO A 588 -11.00 -24.50 19.02
N VAL A 589 -10.29 -23.37 18.96
CA VAL A 589 -9.88 -22.64 20.16
C VAL A 589 -11.08 -21.95 20.81
N PHE A 590 -11.82 -21.12 20.07
CA PHE A 590 -12.85 -20.29 20.68
C PHE A 590 -14.14 -21.04 21.00
N VAL A 591 -14.53 -22.04 20.20
CA VAL A 591 -15.69 -22.90 20.52
C VAL A 591 -15.39 -23.77 21.73
N SER A 592 -14.22 -24.41 21.81
CA SER A 592 -13.86 -25.22 22.99
C SER A 592 -13.78 -24.35 24.25
N SER A 593 -13.22 -23.14 24.14
CA SER A 593 -13.20 -22.17 25.25
C SER A 593 -14.62 -21.81 25.70
N GLY A 594 -15.51 -21.52 24.74
CA GLY A 594 -16.92 -21.22 25.00
C GLY A 594 -17.67 -22.40 25.63
N LEU A 595 -17.43 -23.63 25.18
CA LEU A 595 -18.01 -24.85 25.77
C LEU A 595 -17.55 -25.06 27.21
N ILE A 596 -16.26 -24.92 27.49
CA ILE A 596 -15.72 -25.04 28.86
C ILE A 596 -16.33 -23.98 29.79
N LEU A 597 -16.41 -22.72 29.31
CA LEU A 597 -17.03 -21.63 30.06
C LEU A 597 -18.53 -21.89 30.29
N MET A 598 -19.24 -22.39 29.28
CA MET A 598 -20.66 -22.72 29.39
C MET A 598 -20.90 -23.89 30.34
N LEU A 599 -20.08 -24.95 30.30
CA LEU A 599 -20.16 -26.08 31.23
C LEU A 599 -19.96 -25.62 32.68
N PHE A 600 -18.98 -24.74 32.92
CA PHE A 600 -18.79 -24.12 34.22
C PHE A 600 -20.05 -23.36 34.66
N LEU A 601 -20.63 -22.53 33.78
CA LEU A 601 -21.84 -21.78 34.07
C LEU A 601 -23.05 -22.67 34.34
N VAL A 602 -23.20 -23.79 33.61
CA VAL A 602 -24.28 -24.76 33.87
C VAL A 602 -24.09 -25.40 35.23
N PHE A 603 -22.89 -25.86 35.56
CA PHE A 603 -22.61 -26.55 36.82
C PHE A 603 -22.72 -25.63 38.04
N CYS A 604 -22.22 -24.39 37.94
CA CYS A 604 -22.19 -23.46 39.05
C CYS A 604 -23.49 -22.66 39.24
N LEU A 605 -24.29 -22.46 38.18
CA LEU A 605 -25.58 -21.75 38.24
C LEU A 605 -26.77 -22.69 38.03
N SER A 606 -26.64 -23.96 38.47
CA SER A 606 -27.70 -24.98 38.40
C SER A 606 -28.91 -24.63 39.27
#